data_AF-A0A7S2B156-F1
#
_entry.id   AF-A0A7S2B156-F1
#
_cell.length_a   1.000
_cell.length_b   1.000
_cell.length_c   1.000
_cell.angle_alpha   90.00
_cell.angle_beta   90.00
_cell.angle_gamma   90.00
#
_symmetry.space_group_name_H-M   'P 1'
#
loop_
_entity.id
_entity.type
_entity.pdbx_description
1 polymer ?
#
loop_
_entity_poly.entity_id
_entity_poly.type
_entity_poly.pdbx_seq_one_letter_code
_entity_poly.pdbx_strand_id
1 'polypeptide(L)'
;MGESFSRSCQACWDPEGTAAIVRKKKAQRAAINSYQEVLNRLEDAMNSTGDVQGTMNELRKAERDLQAKNEGKFWDDLQLHNDWGPLAQKAADLKAKMR
;
A
#
# COMPACT_ATOMS: atom_id res chain seq x y z
N MET A 1 -31.58 -24.97 6.64
CA MET A 1 -31.23 -23.54 6.81
C MET A 1 -30.61 -23.36 8.20
N GLY A 2 -29.29 -23.30 8.33
CA GLY A 2 -28.68 -23.33 9.68
C GLY A 2 -27.18 -23.01 9.76
N GLU A 3 -26.61 -22.25 8.82
CA GLU A 3 -25.16 -21.95 8.81
C GLU A 3 -24.83 -20.44 8.86
N SER A 4 -25.78 -19.59 9.24
CA SER A 4 -25.57 -18.12 9.22
C SER A 4 -25.31 -17.48 10.58
N PHE A 5 -25.38 -18.22 11.70
CA PHE A 5 -25.32 -17.62 13.05
C PHE A 5 -23.98 -17.74 13.77
N SER A 6 -23.01 -18.50 13.26
CA SER A 6 -21.71 -18.68 13.95
C SER A 6 -20.70 -17.54 13.76
N ARG A 7 -20.98 -16.52 12.94
CA ARG A 7 -20.07 -15.37 12.74
C ARG A 7 -20.46 -14.10 13.48
N SER A 8 -21.61 -14.06 14.13
CA SER A 8 -22.18 -12.82 14.68
C SER A 8 -21.76 -12.53 16.13
N CYS A 9 -21.24 -13.52 16.86
CA CYS A 9 -20.98 -13.38 18.30
C CYS A 9 -19.53 -13.00 18.68
N GLN A 10 -18.58 -12.95 17.74
CA GLN A 10 -17.22 -12.46 18.02
C GLN A 10 -17.06 -10.94 17.83
N ALA A 11 -18.07 -10.25 17.28
CA ALA A 11 -18.04 -8.81 17.03
C ALA A 11 -18.45 -7.96 18.25
N CYS A 12 -19.00 -8.57 19.31
CA CYS A 12 -19.56 -7.83 20.46
C CYS A 12 -18.61 -7.66 21.66
N TRP A 13 -17.39 -8.21 21.62
CA TRP A 13 -16.48 -8.17 22.77
C TRP A 13 -15.23 -7.30 22.63
N ASP A 14 -15.00 -6.66 21.47
CA ASP A 14 -13.95 -5.64 21.36
C ASP A 14 -14.18 -4.70 20.14
N PRO A 15 -15.12 -3.73 20.23
CA PRO A 15 -15.41 -2.79 19.15
C PRO A 15 -14.25 -1.80 18.89
N GLU A 16 -13.40 -1.56 19.90
CA GLU A 16 -12.24 -0.67 19.77
C GLU A 16 -11.08 -1.33 19.01
N GLY A 17 -10.74 -2.58 19.34
CA GLY A 17 -9.69 -3.35 18.66
C GLY A 17 -10.04 -3.70 17.22
N THR A 18 -11.28 -4.12 16.95
CA THR A 18 -11.72 -4.48 15.59
C THR A 18 -11.75 -3.26 14.67
N ALA A 19 -12.22 -2.11 15.16
CA ALA A 19 -12.22 -0.87 14.38
C ALA A 19 -10.79 -0.39 14.07
N ALA A 20 -9.85 -0.52 15.01
CA ALA A 20 -8.44 -0.20 14.78
C ALA A 20 -7.82 -1.11 13.70
N ILE A 21 -8.10 -2.42 13.73
CA ILE A 21 -7.63 -3.38 12.72
C ILE A 21 -8.18 -3.03 11.32
N VAL A 22 -9.47 -2.70 11.21
CA VAL A 22 -10.10 -2.30 9.93
C VAL A 22 -9.51 -0.99 9.41
N ARG A 23 -9.30 0.01 10.29
CA ARG A 23 -8.64 1.28 9.92
C ARG A 23 -7.22 1.05 9.42
N LYS A 24 -6.44 0.19 10.09
CA LYS A 24 -5.08 -0.19 9.67
C LYS A 24 -5.09 -0.84 8.28
N LYS A 25 -5.93 -1.85 8.05
CA LYS A 25 -6.05 -2.52 6.75
C LYS A 25 -6.51 -1.58 5.64
N LYS A 26 -7.44 -0.67 5.93
CA LYS A 26 -7.89 0.36 4.99
C LYS A 26 -6.76 1.33 4.66
N ALA A 27 -5.98 1.75 5.65
CA ALA A 27 -4.82 2.60 5.45
C ALA A 27 -3.72 1.90 4.60
N GLN A 28 -3.50 0.59 4.80
CA GLN A 28 -2.59 -0.21 3.98
C GLN A 28 -3.05 -0.29 2.52
N ARG A 29 -4.33 -0.58 2.27
CA ARG A 29 -4.88 -0.55 0.91
C ARG A 29 -4.80 0.84 0.26
N ALA A 30 -5.08 1.90 1.02
CA ALA A 30 -4.94 3.26 0.51
C ALA A 30 -3.49 3.59 0.14
N ALA A 31 -2.53 3.18 0.98
CA ALA A 31 -1.10 3.29 0.70
C ALA A 31 -0.69 2.54 -0.57
N ILE A 32 -1.11 1.28 -0.71
CA ILE A 32 -0.87 0.44 -1.89
C ILE A 32 -1.42 1.11 -3.15
N ASN A 33 -2.68 1.57 -3.11
CA ASN A 33 -3.30 2.23 -4.24
C ASN A 33 -2.54 3.52 -4.62
N SER A 34 -2.20 4.37 -3.64
CA SER A 34 -1.43 5.58 -3.92
C SER A 34 -0.05 5.28 -4.52
N TYR A 35 0.61 4.22 -4.05
CA TYR A 35 1.91 3.80 -4.56
C TYR A 35 1.80 3.27 -5.99
N GLN A 36 0.76 2.47 -6.27
CA GLN A 36 0.45 1.97 -7.61
C GLN A 36 0.13 3.13 -8.57
N GLU A 37 -0.63 4.15 -8.14
CA GLU A 37 -0.90 5.33 -8.97
C GLU A 37 0.39 6.07 -9.34
N VAL A 38 1.30 6.27 -8.39
CA VAL A 38 2.60 6.91 -8.67
C VAL A 38 3.45 6.05 -9.62
N LEU A 39 3.45 4.73 -9.46
CA LEU A 39 4.16 3.84 -10.38
C LEU A 39 3.58 3.87 -11.80
N ASN A 40 2.25 3.92 -11.93
CA ASN A 40 1.61 4.03 -13.24
C ASN A 40 1.90 5.38 -13.90
N ARG A 41 1.93 6.48 -13.13
CA ARG A 41 2.37 7.79 -13.62
C ARG A 41 3.84 7.79 -14.05
N LEU A 42 4.69 7.08 -13.32
CA LEU A 42 6.11 6.95 -13.66
C LEU A 42 6.29 6.18 -14.96
N GLU A 43 5.58 5.07 -15.11
CA GLU A 43 5.57 4.26 -16.33
C GLU A 43 5.03 5.06 -17.52
N ASP A 44 3.96 5.83 -17.34
CA ASP A 44 3.45 6.74 -18.39
C ASP A 44 4.46 7.83 -18.74
N ALA A 45 5.08 8.48 -17.75
CA ALA A 45 6.09 9.51 -17.97
C ALA A 45 7.31 8.97 -18.74
N MET A 46 7.72 7.72 -18.48
CA MET A 46 8.79 7.05 -19.21
C MET A 46 8.43 6.77 -20.68
N ASN A 47 7.18 6.41 -20.97
CA ASN A 47 6.73 6.10 -22.33
C ASN A 47 6.40 7.35 -23.15
N SER A 48 5.93 8.41 -22.49
CA SER A 48 5.37 9.62 -23.13
C SER A 48 6.32 10.82 -23.14
N THR A 49 7.57 10.67 -22.70
CA THR A 49 8.54 11.80 -22.56
C THR A 49 8.06 12.86 -21.56
N GLY A 50 7.40 12.42 -20.47
CA GLY A 50 6.91 13.29 -19.40
C GLY A 50 8.00 13.64 -18.37
N ASP A 51 7.60 14.29 -17.27
CA ASP A 51 8.51 14.65 -16.18
C ASP A 51 8.86 13.44 -15.29
N VAL A 52 9.68 12.54 -15.84
CA VAL A 52 10.13 11.30 -15.17
C VAL A 52 10.79 11.60 -13.83
N GLN A 53 11.57 12.68 -13.75
CA GLN A 53 12.34 13.03 -12.56
C GLN A 53 11.45 13.54 -11.42
N GLY A 54 10.40 14.32 -11.70
CA GLY A 54 9.43 14.74 -10.69
C GLY A 54 8.59 13.59 -10.18
N THR A 55 8.08 12.73 -11.07
CA THR A 55 7.33 11.54 -10.63
C THR A 55 8.19 10.56 -9.83
N MET A 56 9.49 10.49 -10.12
CA MET A 56 10.43 9.70 -9.30
C MET A 56 10.68 10.31 -7.92
N ASN A 57 10.73 11.64 -7.82
CA ASN A 57 10.79 12.33 -6.53
C ASN A 57 9.49 12.14 -5.73
N GLU A 58 8.33 12.13 -6.38
CA GLU A 58 7.05 11.78 -5.75
C GLU A 58 7.06 10.34 -5.24
N LEU A 59 7.59 9.38 -6.02
CA LEU A 59 7.73 7.99 -5.59
C LEU A 59 8.61 7.89 -4.33
N ARG A 60 9.78 8.53 -4.33
CA ARG A 60 10.68 8.55 -3.16
C ARG A 60 10.04 9.21 -1.95
N LYS A 61 9.26 10.27 -2.16
CA LYS A 61 8.52 10.94 -1.10
C LYS A 61 7.44 10.02 -0.52
N ALA A 62 6.67 9.34 -1.37
CA ALA A 62 5.69 8.36 -0.96
C ALA A 62 6.33 7.18 -0.19
N GLU A 63 7.47 6.65 -0.65
CA GLU A 63 8.24 5.63 0.09
C GLU A 63 8.66 6.14 1.48
N ARG A 64 9.19 7.37 1.55
CA ARG A 64 9.57 8.00 2.83
C ARG A 64 8.38 8.24 3.74
N ASP A 65 7.25 8.71 3.22
CA ASP A 65 6.02 8.93 3.99
C ASP A 65 5.47 7.60 4.54
N LEU A 66 5.54 6.52 3.77
CA LEU A 66 5.12 5.19 4.22
C LEU A 66 6.08 4.60 5.27
N GLN A 67 7.39 4.81 5.12
CA GLN A 67 8.39 4.43 6.12
C GLN A 67 8.31 5.30 7.38
N ALA A 68 8.00 6.60 7.23
CA ALA A 68 7.86 7.54 8.33
C ALA A 68 6.59 7.33 9.15
N LYS A 69 5.54 6.73 8.55
CA LYS A 69 4.34 6.20 9.23
C LYS A 69 4.64 4.97 10.10
N ASN A 70 5.81 4.94 10.71
CA ASN A 70 6.32 3.89 11.58
C ASN A 70 5.61 3.90 12.95
N GLU A 71 4.29 3.71 12.95
CA GLU A 71 3.53 3.23 14.11
C GLU A 71 3.91 1.77 14.40
N GLY A 72 5.20 1.50 14.62
CA GLY A 72 5.86 0.25 15.04
C GLY A 72 5.66 -1.02 14.18
N LYS A 73 4.58 -1.10 13.39
CA LYS A 73 4.07 -2.31 12.73
C LYS A 73 3.29 -2.00 11.45
N PHE A 74 3.15 -0.74 11.01
CA PHE A 74 2.40 -0.44 9.78
C PHE A 74 3.20 -0.86 8.55
N TRP A 75 4.47 -0.43 8.48
CA TRP A 75 5.36 -0.72 7.37
C TRP A 75 5.69 -2.20 7.24
N ASP A 76 5.99 -2.87 8.36
CA ASP A 76 6.25 -4.32 8.40
C ASP A 76 5.04 -5.14 7.89
N ASP A 77 3.84 -4.79 8.35
CA ASP A 77 2.59 -5.43 7.94
C ASP A 77 2.21 -5.08 6.48
N LEU A 78 2.61 -3.90 6.00
CA LEU A 78 2.48 -3.54 4.59
C LEU A 78 3.39 -4.41 3.71
N GLN A 79 4.62 -4.69 4.14
CA GLN A 79 5.54 -5.58 3.40
C GLN A 79 5.01 -7.01 3.30
N LEU A 80 4.29 -7.47 4.33
CA LEU A 80 3.62 -8.77 4.36
C LEU A 80 2.31 -8.80 3.55
N HIS A 81 1.84 -7.66 3.04
CA HIS A 81 0.63 -7.59 2.24
C HIS A 81 0.86 -8.23 0.86
N ASN A 82 -0.03 -9.12 0.43
CA ASN A 82 0.10 -9.88 -0.83
C ASN A 82 0.33 -8.99 -2.06
N ASP A 83 -0.34 -7.84 -2.12
CA ASP A 83 -0.21 -6.88 -3.22
C ASP A 83 1.07 -6.01 -3.18
N TRP A 84 1.81 -5.99 -2.07
CA TRP A 84 3.00 -5.17 -1.96
C TRP A 84 4.20 -5.76 -2.74
N GLY A 85 4.39 -7.07 -2.66
CA GLY A 85 5.46 -7.79 -3.39
C GLY A 85 5.53 -7.46 -4.89
N PRO A 86 4.44 -7.62 -5.67
CA PRO A 86 4.46 -7.30 -7.10
C PRO A 86 4.69 -5.81 -7.38
N LEU A 87 4.21 -4.90 -6.52
CA LEU A 87 4.45 -3.47 -6.67
C LEU A 87 5.90 -3.09 -6.40
N ALA A 88 6.51 -3.69 -5.38
CA ALA A 88 7.93 -3.50 -5.08
C ALA A 88 8.80 -4.01 -6.25
N GLN A 89 8.45 -5.17 -6.83
CA GLN A 89 9.12 -5.69 -8.01
C GLN A 89 8.95 -4.77 -9.23
N LYS A 90 7.73 -4.26 -9.49
CA LYS A 90 7.48 -3.29 -10.56
C LYS A 90 8.30 -2.01 -10.36
N ALA A 91 8.40 -1.51 -9.13
CA ALA A 91 9.22 -0.36 -8.80
C ALA A 91 10.71 -0.61 -9.06
N ALA A 92 11.22 -1.79 -8.69
CA ALA A 92 12.61 -2.18 -8.94
C ALA A 92 12.91 -2.29 -10.45
N ASP A 93 11.99 -2.87 -11.22
CA ASP A 93 12.11 -2.97 -12.69
C ASP A 93 12.12 -1.59 -13.37
N LEU A 94 11.20 -0.69 -12.98
CA LEU A 94 11.18 0.69 -13.49
C LEU A 94 12.46 1.45 -13.12
N LYS A 95 12.95 1.29 -11.88
CA LYS A 95 14.22 1.88 -11.44
C LYS A 95 15.40 1.33 -12.24
N ALA A 96 15.40 0.04 -12.59
CA ALA A 96 16.45 -0.59 -13.40
C ALA A 96 16.44 -0.09 -14.85
N LYS A 97 15.26 0.11 -15.46
CA LYS A 97 15.11 0.65 -16.81
C LYS A 97 15.57 2.10 -16.96
N MET A 98 15.64 2.85 -15.85
CA MET A 98 16.10 4.24 -15.84
C MET A 98 17.63 4.40 -15.66
N ARG A 99 18.35 3.32 -15.37
CA ARG A 99 19.80 3.33 -15.16
C ARG A 99 20.54 3.04 -16.47
#